data_AF-R7UN55-F1
#
_entry.id   AF-R7UN55-F1
#
_cell.length_a   1.000
_cell.length_b   1.000
_cell.length_c   1.000
_cell.angle_alpha   90.00
_cell.angle_beta   90.00
_cell.angle_gamma   90.00
#
_symmetry.space_group_name_H-M   'P 1'
#
loop_
_entity.id
_entity.type
_entity.pdbx_description
1 polymer ?
#
loop_
_entity_poly.entity_id
_entity_poly.type
_entity_poly.pdbx_seq_one_letter_code
_entity_poly.pdbx_strand_id
1 'polypeptide(L)'
;MNQQKIPKQLPPSLWVKFIGLSSIGVFMFFIPINLGGVKTIPIDHIVIWIKQGLGEYAKLYILIMITAGTIFPVVTGSWRHKPNEKHFLALKCLGLLLTAFAISGAGPALLHEADMLPFLLNKLVIPVGLIVPIGSIFLTLLISYGLLESTGTLLHSVMKPVWRTPGWSAIDAVASFVGSYSIALLITNRLYIKGQYSTRQAAIIATGFSTVSAAFMIIVANTLDLMEIWGLYFWTTLVITFTVTAITTRIPPLSGLNDQQKAHSQEEPISERLFKQQ
;
A
#
# COMPACT_ATOMS: atom_id res chain seq x y z
N MET A 1 -29.79 -3.10 -26.53
CA MET A 1 -29.24 -3.74 -25.31
C MET A 1 -28.54 -5.03 -25.71
N ASN A 2 -27.26 -4.95 -26.08
CA ASN A 2 -26.47 -6.15 -26.37
C ASN A 2 -25.92 -6.68 -25.04
N GLN A 3 -26.53 -7.74 -24.52
CA GLN A 3 -25.92 -8.54 -23.47
C GLN A 3 -24.69 -9.23 -24.08
N GLN A 4 -23.50 -8.68 -23.82
CA GLN A 4 -22.26 -9.40 -24.04
C GLN A 4 -22.33 -10.68 -23.20
N LYS A 5 -22.45 -11.82 -23.88
CA LYS A 5 -22.42 -13.15 -23.28
C LYS A 5 -21.10 -13.28 -22.52
N ILE A 6 -21.15 -13.29 -21.20
CA ILE A 6 -20.01 -13.67 -20.37
C ILE A 6 -19.64 -15.11 -20.77
N PRO A 7 -18.41 -15.37 -21.24
CA PRO A 7 -18.02 -16.71 -21.66
C PRO A 7 -18.16 -17.68 -20.47
N LYS A 8 -18.92 -18.76 -20.66
CA LYS A 8 -19.20 -19.77 -19.62
C LYS A 8 -17.95 -20.47 -19.09
N GLN A 9 -16.83 -20.42 -19.83
CA GLN A 9 -15.54 -20.98 -19.44
C GLN A 9 -14.41 -20.10 -20.01
N LEU A 10 -13.49 -19.66 -19.14
CA LEU A 10 -12.28 -18.95 -19.55
C LEU A 10 -11.35 -19.92 -20.30
N PRO A 11 -10.62 -19.48 -21.34
CA PRO A 11 -9.72 -20.35 -22.09
C PRO A 11 -8.62 -20.94 -21.17
N PRO A 12 -8.14 -22.17 -21.42
CA PRO A 12 -7.17 -22.86 -20.55
C PRO A 12 -5.87 -22.05 -20.32
N SER A 13 -5.43 -21.29 -21.33
CA SER A 13 -4.28 -20.40 -21.24
C SER A 13 -4.46 -19.25 -20.25
N LEU A 14 -5.69 -18.84 -19.97
CA LEU A 14 -6.03 -17.80 -18.99
C LEU A 14 -5.99 -18.35 -17.56
N TRP A 15 -6.41 -19.61 -17.36
CA TRP A 15 -6.27 -20.30 -16.08
C TRP A 15 -4.82 -20.55 -15.70
N VAL A 16 -3.98 -20.94 -16.66
CA VAL A 16 -2.53 -21.11 -16.43
C VAL A 16 -1.87 -19.77 -16.07
N LYS A 17 -2.25 -18.68 -16.76
CA LYS A 17 -1.76 -17.33 -16.42
C LYS A 17 -2.25 -16.87 -15.05
N PHE A 18 -3.53 -17.07 -14.74
CA PHE A 18 -4.14 -16.78 -13.45
C PHE A 18 -3.40 -17.52 -12.32
N ILE A 19 -3.40 -18.85 -12.36
CA ILE A 19 -2.83 -19.68 -11.29
C ILE A 19 -1.32 -19.47 -11.20
N GLY A 20 -0.62 -19.48 -12.33
CA GLY A 20 0.84 -19.35 -12.37
C GLY A 20 1.32 -18.01 -11.82
N LEU A 21 0.81 -16.89 -12.35
CA LEU A 21 1.31 -15.56 -11.99
C LEU A 21 0.84 -15.11 -10.60
N SER A 22 -0.36 -15.50 -10.19
CA SER A 22 -0.81 -15.29 -8.81
C SER A 22 -0.02 -16.14 -7.81
N SER A 23 0.32 -17.40 -8.15
CA SER A 23 1.15 -18.24 -7.28
C SER A 23 2.55 -17.66 -7.10
N ILE A 24 3.14 -17.08 -8.15
CA ILE A 24 4.41 -16.37 -8.06
C ILE A 24 4.29 -15.22 -7.07
N GLY A 25 3.26 -14.37 -7.18
CA GLY A 25 3.05 -13.28 -6.23
C GLY A 25 2.89 -13.78 -4.79
N VAL A 26 2.11 -14.85 -4.57
CA VAL A 26 1.90 -15.42 -3.23
C VAL A 26 3.20 -15.97 -2.65
N PHE A 27 3.97 -16.70 -3.45
CA PHE A 27 5.28 -17.20 -3.07
C PHE A 27 6.22 -16.06 -2.68
N MET A 28 6.25 -15.00 -3.48
CA MET A 28 7.14 -13.86 -3.27
C MET A 28 6.85 -13.07 -1.99
N PHE A 29 5.58 -12.97 -1.57
CA PHE A 29 5.16 -12.20 -0.39
C PHE A 29 4.96 -13.00 0.90
N PHE A 30 4.61 -14.28 0.82
CA PHE A 30 4.11 -15.02 2.00
C PHE A 30 4.92 -16.25 2.38
N ILE A 31 5.71 -16.82 1.46
CA ILE A 31 6.40 -18.09 1.70
C ILE A 31 7.87 -17.80 2.06
N PRO A 32 8.28 -17.94 3.33
CA PRO A 32 9.68 -17.74 3.69
C PRO A 32 10.55 -18.88 3.15
N ILE A 33 11.71 -18.53 2.64
CA ILE A 33 12.75 -19.44 2.16
C ILE A 33 14.07 -19.18 2.89
N ASN A 34 14.85 -20.23 3.07
CA ASN A 34 16.19 -20.10 3.64
C ASN A 34 17.21 -20.04 2.50
N LEU A 35 17.86 -18.88 2.35
CA LEU A 35 18.99 -18.71 1.43
C LEU A 35 20.16 -18.12 2.22
N GLY A 36 21.34 -18.76 2.12
CA GLY A 36 22.55 -18.26 2.77
C GLY A 36 22.47 -18.15 4.30
N GLY A 37 21.62 -18.96 4.95
CA GLY A 37 21.42 -18.93 6.41
C GLY A 37 20.41 -17.89 6.89
N VAL A 38 19.85 -17.07 5.99
CA VAL A 38 18.80 -16.10 6.31
C VAL A 38 17.45 -16.67 5.90
N LYS A 39 16.54 -16.83 6.88
CA LYS A 39 15.16 -17.26 6.63
C LYS A 39 14.26 -16.03 6.49
N THR A 40 13.94 -15.67 5.25
CA THR A 40 13.06 -14.54 4.92
C THR A 40 12.28 -14.82 3.64
N ILE A 41 11.35 -13.95 3.27
CA ILE A 41 10.58 -14.11 2.04
C ILE A 41 11.42 -13.77 0.79
N PRO A 42 11.07 -14.30 -0.40
CA PRO A 42 11.85 -14.09 -1.62
C PRO A 42 12.08 -12.62 -2.00
N ILE A 43 11.09 -11.74 -1.81
CA ILE A 43 11.26 -10.30 -2.11
C ILE A 43 12.36 -9.68 -1.24
N ASP A 44 12.41 -10.06 0.03
CA ASP A 44 13.42 -9.53 0.95
C ASP A 44 14.82 -10.05 0.61
N HIS A 45 14.94 -11.31 0.16
CA HIS A 45 16.19 -11.82 -0.40
C HIS A 45 16.69 -11.01 -1.60
N ILE A 46 15.80 -10.59 -2.49
CA ILE A 46 16.15 -9.70 -3.62
C ILE A 46 16.63 -8.35 -3.10
N VAL A 47 15.96 -7.77 -2.10
CA VAL A 47 16.35 -6.50 -1.48
C VAL A 47 17.71 -6.60 -0.81
N ILE A 48 17.97 -7.68 -0.07
CA ILE A 48 19.26 -7.96 0.57
C ILE A 48 20.34 -8.08 -0.50
N TRP A 49 20.10 -8.83 -1.57
CA TRP A 49 21.05 -9.00 -2.67
C TRP A 49 21.37 -7.67 -3.36
N ILE A 50 20.35 -6.88 -3.68
CA ILE A 50 20.52 -5.54 -4.29
C ILE A 50 21.27 -4.61 -3.33
N LYS A 51 20.91 -4.60 -2.04
CA LYS A 51 21.55 -3.77 -1.03
C LYS A 51 23.02 -4.12 -0.86
N GLN A 52 23.36 -5.41 -0.83
CA GLN A 52 24.74 -5.88 -0.73
C GLN A 52 25.54 -5.55 -1.99
N GLY A 53 24.96 -5.74 -3.18
CA GLY A 53 25.60 -5.40 -4.45
C GLY A 53 25.83 -3.90 -4.65
N LEU A 54 24.91 -3.06 -4.16
CA LEU A 54 25.04 -1.60 -4.20
C LEU A 54 26.01 -1.06 -3.15
N GLY A 55 26.12 -1.69 -1.97
CA GLY A 55 26.97 -1.19 -0.88
C GLY A 55 26.70 0.28 -0.56
N GLU A 56 27.70 1.14 -0.68
CA GLU A 56 27.55 2.59 -0.45
C GLU A 56 26.68 3.29 -1.49
N TYR A 57 26.59 2.77 -2.73
CA TYR A 57 25.73 3.32 -3.77
C TYR A 57 24.24 3.23 -3.43
N ALA A 58 23.85 2.38 -2.46
CA ALA A 58 22.46 2.34 -1.98
C ALA A 58 22.05 3.68 -1.34
N LYS A 59 22.96 4.36 -0.63
CA LYS A 59 22.70 5.69 -0.06
C LYS A 59 22.50 6.73 -1.16
N LEU A 60 23.31 6.66 -2.22
CA LEU A 60 23.20 7.54 -3.38
C LEU A 60 21.87 7.33 -4.12
N TYR A 61 21.48 6.07 -4.35
CA TYR A 61 20.19 5.72 -4.95
C TYR A 61 19.01 6.35 -4.18
N ILE A 62 19.01 6.21 -2.86
CA ILE A 62 17.97 6.79 -1.99
C ILE A 62 17.98 8.31 -2.05
N LEU A 63 19.16 8.94 -2.02
CA LEU A 63 19.28 10.39 -2.13
C LEU A 63 18.67 10.89 -3.45
N ILE A 64 18.98 10.23 -4.56
CA ILE A 64 18.42 10.55 -5.88
C ILE A 64 16.90 10.38 -5.87
N MET A 65 16.39 9.28 -5.30
CA MET A 65 14.95 9.02 -5.22
C MET A 65 14.20 10.08 -4.41
N ILE A 66 14.72 10.45 -3.23
CA ILE A 66 14.12 11.47 -2.36
C ILE A 66 14.20 12.86 -3.02
N THR A 67 15.33 13.16 -3.67
CA THR A 67 15.51 14.41 -4.41
C THR A 67 14.51 14.50 -5.56
N ALA A 68 14.38 13.44 -6.37
CA ALA A 68 13.39 13.38 -7.45
C ALA A 68 11.96 13.55 -6.91
N GLY A 69 11.61 12.86 -5.82
CA GLY A 69 10.29 12.97 -5.18
C GLY A 69 9.98 14.36 -4.60
N THR A 70 11.02 15.12 -4.22
CA THR A 70 10.93 16.49 -3.71
C THR A 70 10.84 17.52 -4.85
N ILE A 71 11.60 17.34 -5.92
CA ILE A 71 11.62 18.23 -7.08
C ILE A 71 10.38 18.06 -7.97
N PHE A 72 9.85 16.84 -8.09
CA PHE A 72 8.73 16.54 -8.99
C PHE A 72 7.49 17.45 -8.79
N PRO A 73 7.01 17.69 -7.55
CA PRO A 73 5.91 18.64 -7.34
C PRO A 73 6.27 20.07 -7.74
N VAL A 74 7.52 20.49 -7.54
CA VAL A 74 8.01 21.84 -7.88
C VAL A 74 7.98 22.07 -9.38
N VAL A 75 8.50 21.11 -10.16
CA VAL A 75 8.55 21.18 -11.63
C VAL A 75 7.16 21.09 -12.25
N THR A 76 6.30 20.20 -11.73
CA THR A 76 4.91 20.05 -12.21
C THR A 76 4.01 21.20 -11.78
N GLY A 77 4.46 22.08 -10.88
CA GLY A 77 3.63 23.14 -10.28
C GLY A 77 2.54 22.61 -9.35
N SER A 78 2.44 21.30 -9.14
CA SER A 78 1.35 20.66 -8.41
C SER A 78 1.26 21.12 -6.97
N TRP A 79 2.38 21.50 -6.34
CA TRP A 79 2.41 22.04 -4.96
C TRP A 79 1.56 23.29 -4.73
N ARG A 80 1.13 23.97 -5.80
CA ARG A 80 0.34 25.20 -5.73
C ARG A 80 -1.17 24.96 -5.76
N HIS A 81 -1.66 23.76 -6.12
CA HIS A 81 -3.09 23.56 -6.33
C HIS A 81 -3.90 23.55 -5.03
N LYS A 82 -3.40 22.90 -3.98
CA LYS A 82 -4.07 22.80 -2.68
C LYS A 82 -3.14 23.22 -1.53
N PRO A 83 -3.69 23.81 -0.44
CA PRO A 83 -2.89 24.17 0.72
C PRO A 83 -2.16 22.96 1.32
N ASN A 84 -2.78 21.77 1.33
CA ASN A 84 -2.16 20.55 1.84
C ASN A 84 -0.89 20.18 1.06
N GLU A 85 -0.85 20.42 -0.26
CA GLU A 85 0.31 20.07 -1.09
C GLU A 85 1.53 20.96 -0.77
N LYS A 86 1.30 22.20 -0.32
CA LYS A 86 2.38 23.07 0.21
C LYS A 86 3.01 22.47 1.46
N HIS A 87 2.20 21.97 2.38
CA HIS A 87 2.67 21.31 3.61
C HIS A 87 3.43 20.01 3.28
N PHE A 88 2.92 19.21 2.34
CA PHE A 88 3.62 18.01 1.87
C PHE A 88 4.96 18.35 1.19
N LEU A 89 5.04 19.43 0.42
CA LEU A 89 6.31 19.88 -0.15
C LEU A 89 7.30 20.32 0.94
N ALA A 90 6.84 21.05 1.95
CA ALA A 90 7.69 21.45 3.09
C ALA A 90 8.26 20.22 3.82
N LEU A 91 7.43 19.20 4.07
CA LEU A 91 7.87 17.93 4.66
C LEU A 91 8.86 17.18 3.76
N LYS A 92 8.66 17.18 2.44
CA LYS A 92 9.62 16.59 1.49
C LYS A 92 10.96 17.30 1.51
N CYS A 93 10.97 18.63 1.53
CA CYS A 93 12.20 19.42 1.67
C CYS A 93 12.92 19.13 2.99
N LEU A 94 12.17 19.02 4.09
CA LEU A 94 12.74 18.65 5.40
C LEU A 94 13.33 17.22 5.36
N GLY A 95 12.62 16.26 4.77
CA GLY A 95 13.12 14.89 4.60
C GLY A 95 14.39 14.83 3.73
N LEU A 96 14.45 15.61 2.65
CA LEU A 96 15.65 15.73 1.82
C LEU A 96 16.83 16.31 2.61
N LEU A 97 16.60 17.38 3.38
CA LEU A 97 17.61 17.99 4.24
C LEU A 97 18.14 17.00 5.29
N LEU A 98 17.24 16.30 6.00
CA LEU A 98 17.62 15.30 7.00
C LEU A 98 18.38 14.11 6.38
N THR A 99 18.00 13.69 5.17
CA THR A 99 18.73 12.65 4.44
C THR A 99 20.12 13.13 4.04
N ALA A 100 20.24 14.38 3.57
CA ALA A 100 21.54 14.97 3.23
C ALA A 100 22.45 15.06 4.47
N PHE A 101 21.91 15.44 5.63
CA PHE A 101 22.61 15.40 6.92
C PHE A 101 23.06 13.98 7.27
N ALA A 102 22.17 12.99 7.18
CA ALA A 102 22.48 11.60 7.50
C ALA A 102 23.60 11.00 6.63
N ILE A 103 23.72 11.44 5.37
CA ILE A 103 24.74 10.94 4.43
C ILE A 103 26.05 11.72 4.56
N SER A 104 25.99 13.05 4.68
CA SER A 104 27.17 13.92 4.71
C SER A 104 27.82 14.03 6.09
N GLY A 105 27.12 13.62 7.16
CA GLY A 105 27.55 13.84 8.54
C GLY A 105 27.37 15.28 9.02
N ALA A 106 26.81 16.18 8.20
CA ALA A 106 26.52 17.56 8.59
C ALA A 106 25.28 17.65 9.49
N GLY A 107 25.18 18.72 10.29
CA GLY A 107 24.01 19.02 11.13
C GLY A 107 24.24 18.85 12.64
N PRO A 108 23.21 19.10 13.48
CA PRO A 108 23.32 19.01 14.93
C PRO A 108 23.71 17.62 15.43
N ALA A 109 24.58 17.54 16.45
CA ALA A 109 25.07 16.28 17.00
C ALA A 109 23.95 15.35 17.51
N LEU A 110 22.88 15.90 18.07
CA LEU A 110 21.69 15.16 18.52
C LEU A 110 21.05 14.31 17.41
N LEU A 111 21.14 14.76 16.15
CA LEU A 111 20.57 14.02 15.02
C LEU A 111 21.43 12.80 14.63
N HIS A 112 22.71 12.80 15.00
CA HIS A 112 23.68 11.77 14.63
C HIS A 112 23.87 10.69 15.70
N GLU A 113 23.06 10.72 16.76
CA GLU A 113 22.98 9.61 17.71
C GLU A 113 22.56 8.31 17.00
N ALA A 114 23.05 7.17 17.49
CA ALA A 114 22.90 5.88 16.81
C ALA A 114 21.43 5.54 16.47
N ASP A 115 20.50 5.89 17.36
CA ASP A 115 19.07 5.59 17.26
C ASP A 115 18.26 6.67 16.53
N MET A 116 18.93 7.68 15.95
CA MET A 116 18.31 8.81 15.24
C MET A 116 18.48 8.69 13.71
N LEU A 117 19.12 9.66 13.03
CA LEU A 117 19.26 9.66 11.57
C LEU A 117 19.96 8.39 11.03
N PRO A 118 21.05 7.89 11.64
CA PRO A 118 21.71 6.67 11.19
C PRO A 118 20.78 5.46 11.21
N PHE A 119 20.00 5.28 12.27
CA PHE A 119 19.00 4.22 12.36
C PHE A 119 17.93 4.37 11.29
N LEU A 120 17.31 5.56 11.21
CA LEU A 120 16.27 5.85 10.23
C LEU A 120 16.75 5.58 8.80
N LEU A 121 17.94 6.07 8.43
CA LEU A 121 18.48 5.89 7.09
C LEU A 121 18.76 4.41 6.77
N ASN A 122 19.48 3.71 7.65
CA ASN A 122 20.01 2.38 7.35
C ASN A 122 19.03 1.23 7.57
N LYS A 123 18.11 1.38 8.53
CA LYS A 123 17.12 0.34 8.91
C LYS A 123 15.74 0.58 8.30
N LEU A 124 15.39 1.83 7.97
CA LEU A 124 14.07 2.14 7.40
C LEU A 124 14.19 2.67 5.97
N VAL A 125 14.80 3.84 5.74
CA VAL A 125 14.73 4.52 4.45
C VAL A 125 15.35 3.69 3.32
N ILE A 126 16.54 3.13 3.52
CA ILE A 126 17.20 2.28 2.50
C ILE A 126 16.38 1.01 2.21
N PRO A 127 16.01 0.18 3.21
CA PRO A 127 15.16 -0.98 2.95
C PRO A 127 13.81 -0.64 2.32
N VAL A 128 13.10 0.40 2.81
CA VAL A 128 11.83 0.88 2.24
C VAL A 128 12.00 1.27 0.78
N GLY A 129 13.01 2.08 0.47
CA GLY A 129 13.22 2.58 -0.89
C GLY A 129 13.59 1.50 -1.89
N LEU A 130 14.18 0.39 -1.44
CA LEU A 130 14.47 -0.76 -2.30
C LEU A 130 13.27 -1.71 -2.44
N ILE A 131 12.60 -2.03 -1.33
CA ILE A 131 11.51 -3.01 -1.34
C ILE A 131 10.24 -2.49 -1.98
N VAL A 132 9.93 -1.19 -1.88
CA VAL A 132 8.66 -0.64 -2.41
C VAL A 132 8.57 -0.76 -3.94
N PRO A 133 9.57 -0.35 -4.74
CA PRO A 133 9.53 -0.54 -6.20
C PRO A 133 9.44 -2.02 -6.59
N ILE A 134 10.23 -2.88 -5.96
CA ILE A 134 10.26 -4.32 -6.27
C ILE A 134 8.94 -4.98 -5.90
N GLY A 135 8.46 -4.71 -4.68
CA GLY A 135 7.18 -5.17 -4.19
C GLY A 135 6.03 -4.73 -5.09
N SER A 136 6.07 -3.51 -5.64
CA SER A 136 5.02 -3.02 -6.56
C SER A 136 4.88 -3.87 -7.83
N ILE A 137 5.99 -4.42 -8.35
CA ILE A 137 5.98 -5.30 -9.53
C ILE A 137 5.25 -6.61 -9.21
N PHE A 138 5.62 -7.28 -8.11
CA PHE A 138 4.99 -8.52 -7.69
C PHE A 138 3.56 -8.33 -7.19
N LEU A 139 3.28 -7.19 -6.57
CA LEU A 139 1.94 -6.78 -6.19
C LEU A 139 1.03 -6.64 -7.42
N THR A 140 1.56 -6.07 -8.50
CA THR A 140 0.82 -5.97 -9.76
C THR A 140 0.45 -7.36 -10.27
N LEU A 141 1.30 -8.38 -10.09
CA LEU A 141 0.92 -9.78 -10.42
C LEU A 141 -0.22 -10.31 -9.54
N LEU A 142 -0.27 -9.93 -8.27
CA LEU A 142 -1.38 -10.32 -7.39
C LEU A 142 -2.70 -9.64 -7.77
N ILE A 143 -2.63 -8.36 -8.19
CA ILE A 143 -3.80 -7.57 -8.60
C ILE A 143 -4.28 -7.97 -10.00
N SER A 144 -3.39 -8.02 -10.99
CA SER A 144 -3.76 -8.15 -12.41
C SER A 144 -4.26 -9.53 -12.81
N TYR A 145 -3.94 -10.56 -12.05
CA TYR A 145 -4.29 -11.95 -12.38
C TYR A 145 -5.42 -12.52 -11.55
N GLY A 146 -6.30 -11.70 -10.95
CA GLY A 146 -7.60 -12.16 -10.46
C GLY A 146 -7.60 -12.82 -9.07
N LEU A 147 -6.46 -12.89 -8.38
CA LEU A 147 -6.37 -13.50 -7.05
C LEU A 147 -7.14 -12.69 -6.01
N LEU A 148 -7.04 -11.36 -6.09
CA LEU A 148 -7.76 -10.46 -5.18
C LEU A 148 -9.27 -10.58 -5.36
N GLU A 149 -9.74 -10.70 -6.59
CA GLU A 149 -11.14 -10.94 -6.93
C GLU A 149 -11.61 -12.28 -6.39
N SER A 150 -10.81 -13.34 -6.56
CA SER A 150 -11.15 -14.69 -6.07
C SER A 150 -11.15 -14.78 -4.55
N THR A 151 -10.21 -14.11 -3.88
CA THR A 151 -10.19 -14.03 -2.41
C THR A 151 -11.35 -13.16 -1.91
N GLY A 152 -11.66 -12.08 -2.64
CA GLY A 152 -12.77 -11.20 -2.35
C GLY A 152 -14.14 -11.88 -2.47
N THR A 153 -14.35 -12.74 -3.47
CA THR A 153 -15.59 -13.51 -3.60
C THR A 153 -15.78 -14.51 -2.46
N LEU A 154 -14.70 -15.14 -1.98
CA LEU A 154 -14.74 -16.03 -0.81
C LEU A 154 -15.14 -15.28 0.47
N LEU A 155 -14.60 -14.08 0.67
CA LEU A 155 -14.88 -13.25 1.84
C LEU A 155 -16.21 -12.46 1.74
N HIS A 156 -16.85 -12.45 0.57
CA HIS A 156 -18.06 -11.67 0.29
C HIS A 156 -19.17 -11.91 1.33
N SER A 157 -19.43 -13.18 1.67
CA SER A 157 -20.50 -13.56 2.61
C SER A 157 -20.21 -13.15 4.06
N VAL A 158 -18.94 -12.93 4.40
CA VAL A 158 -18.52 -12.55 5.75
C VAL A 158 -18.55 -11.02 5.94
N MET A 159 -18.39 -10.26 4.86
CA MET A 159 -18.31 -8.79 4.90
C MET A 159 -19.50 -8.10 5.56
N LYS A 160 -20.71 -8.45 5.14
CA LYS A 160 -21.93 -7.82 5.66
C LYS A 160 -22.18 -8.13 7.15
N PRO A 161 -22.16 -9.38 7.63
CA PRO A 161 -22.43 -9.67 9.04
C PRO A 161 -21.33 -9.16 9.99
N VAL A 162 -20.06 -9.24 9.59
CA VAL A 162 -18.95 -8.90 10.49
C VAL A 162 -18.61 -7.40 10.45
N TRP A 163 -18.46 -6.82 9.27
CA TRP A 163 -17.96 -5.45 9.08
C TRP A 163 -19.02 -4.45 8.60
N ARG A 164 -20.27 -4.88 8.36
CA ARG A 164 -21.37 -4.01 7.89
C ARG A 164 -21.04 -3.30 6.57
N THR A 165 -20.22 -3.93 5.73
CA THR A 165 -19.84 -3.45 4.40
C THR A 165 -20.41 -4.37 3.31
N PRO A 166 -20.60 -3.88 2.08
CA PRO A 166 -21.05 -4.72 0.96
C PRO A 166 -19.98 -5.76 0.61
N GLY A 167 -20.37 -6.92 0.10
CA GLY A 167 -19.44 -8.02 -0.08
C GLY A 167 -18.31 -7.77 -1.08
N TRP A 168 -18.49 -6.88 -2.06
CA TRP A 168 -17.41 -6.49 -2.97
C TRP A 168 -16.31 -5.65 -2.27
N SER A 169 -16.57 -5.10 -1.08
CA SER A 169 -15.52 -4.44 -0.27
C SER A 169 -14.44 -5.42 0.20
N ALA A 170 -14.67 -6.73 0.09
CA ALA A 170 -13.63 -7.72 0.31
C ALA A 170 -12.45 -7.58 -0.64
N ILE A 171 -12.70 -7.20 -1.90
CA ILE A 171 -11.65 -6.96 -2.87
C ILE A 171 -10.82 -5.76 -2.41
N ASP A 172 -11.48 -4.66 -2.00
CA ASP A 172 -10.80 -3.49 -1.44
C ASP A 172 -9.97 -3.86 -0.21
N ALA A 173 -10.50 -4.68 0.70
CA ALA A 173 -9.80 -5.08 1.91
C ALA A 173 -8.53 -5.88 1.64
N VAL A 174 -8.60 -6.88 0.76
CA VAL A 174 -7.43 -7.69 0.39
C VAL A 174 -6.44 -6.85 -0.42
N ALA A 175 -6.92 -6.01 -1.36
CA ALA A 175 -6.08 -5.10 -2.14
C ALA A 175 -5.34 -4.09 -1.25
N SER A 176 -6.00 -3.60 -0.19
CA SER A 176 -5.40 -2.71 0.81
C SER A 176 -4.21 -3.37 1.49
N PHE A 177 -4.44 -4.58 1.99
CA PHE A 177 -3.51 -5.29 2.85
C PHE A 177 -2.27 -5.77 2.09
N VAL A 178 -2.50 -6.36 0.91
CA VAL A 178 -1.44 -6.89 0.05
C VAL A 178 -0.69 -5.76 -0.63
N GLY A 179 -1.42 -4.73 -1.07
CA GLY A 179 -0.87 -3.69 -1.92
C GLY A 179 -0.41 -2.45 -1.20
N SER A 180 -1.32 -1.49 -1.14
CA SER A 180 -1.04 -0.20 -0.55
C SER A 180 -2.33 0.44 -0.10
N TYR A 181 -2.27 1.06 1.07
CA TYR A 181 -3.36 1.89 1.60
C TYR A 181 -3.84 2.93 0.57
N SER A 182 -2.92 3.51 -0.22
CA SER A 182 -3.23 4.55 -1.20
C SER A 182 -4.09 4.03 -2.34
N ILE A 183 -3.79 2.83 -2.84
CA ILE A 183 -4.54 2.19 -3.94
C ILE A 183 -5.95 1.87 -3.45
N ALA A 184 -6.05 1.31 -2.24
CA ALA A 184 -7.33 1.02 -1.63
C ALA A 184 -8.19 2.27 -1.43
N LEU A 185 -7.65 3.33 -0.83
CA LEU A 185 -8.38 4.59 -0.67
C LEU A 185 -8.81 5.20 -2.00
N LEU A 186 -7.99 5.10 -3.05
CA LEU A 186 -8.35 5.57 -4.38
C LEU A 186 -9.55 4.78 -4.93
N ILE A 187 -9.54 3.46 -4.81
CA ILE A 187 -10.66 2.59 -5.21
C ILE A 187 -11.90 2.94 -4.37
N THR A 188 -11.78 2.99 -3.05
CA THR A 188 -12.87 3.34 -2.13
C THR A 188 -13.47 4.70 -2.45
N ASN A 189 -12.64 5.71 -2.71
CA ASN A 189 -13.10 7.05 -3.09
C ASN A 189 -13.86 7.01 -4.42
N ARG A 190 -13.34 6.31 -5.44
CA ARG A 190 -14.03 6.15 -6.73
C ARG A 190 -15.38 5.46 -6.57
N LEU A 191 -15.48 4.43 -5.74
CA LEU A 191 -16.72 3.68 -5.50
C LEU A 191 -17.71 4.48 -4.64
N TYR A 192 -17.21 5.30 -3.72
CA TYR A 192 -18.01 6.22 -2.91
C TYR A 192 -18.62 7.33 -3.78
N ILE A 193 -17.82 8.00 -4.62
CA ILE A 193 -18.28 9.03 -5.56
C ILE A 193 -19.32 8.47 -6.55
N LYS A 194 -19.15 7.22 -6.99
CA LYS A 194 -20.12 6.51 -7.84
C LYS A 194 -21.41 6.09 -7.11
N GLY A 195 -21.55 6.40 -5.81
CA GLY A 195 -22.72 6.03 -5.00
C GLY A 195 -22.87 4.52 -4.75
N GLN A 196 -21.78 3.76 -4.93
CA GLN A 196 -21.74 2.32 -4.64
C GLN A 196 -21.47 2.05 -3.16
N TYR A 197 -20.80 2.97 -2.47
CA TYR A 197 -20.64 2.96 -1.02
C TYR A 197 -21.47 4.06 -0.35
N SER A 198 -22.04 3.74 0.82
CA SER A 198 -22.55 4.76 1.75
C SER A 198 -21.38 5.47 2.46
N THR A 199 -21.63 6.63 3.07
CA THR A 199 -20.63 7.36 3.86
C THR A 199 -20.08 6.48 4.99
N ARG A 200 -20.95 5.71 5.64
CA ARG A 200 -20.55 4.73 6.65
C ARG A 200 -19.62 3.66 6.07
N GLN A 201 -20.00 3.04 4.95
CA GLN A 201 -19.23 1.95 4.34
C GLN A 201 -17.85 2.45 3.86
N ALA A 202 -17.82 3.61 3.20
CA ALA A 202 -16.58 4.22 2.75
C ALA A 202 -15.66 4.56 3.94
N ALA A 203 -16.21 5.10 5.04
CA ALA A 203 -15.44 5.40 6.24
C ALA A 203 -14.87 4.13 6.90
N ILE A 204 -15.66 3.05 7.00
CA ILE A 204 -15.20 1.76 7.54
C ILE A 204 -14.04 1.21 6.71
N ILE A 205 -14.19 1.17 5.37
CA ILE A 205 -13.17 0.63 4.48
C ILE A 205 -11.90 1.47 4.56
N ALA A 206 -12.04 2.80 4.51
CA ALA A 206 -10.94 3.75 4.55
C ALA A 206 -10.14 3.73 5.87
N THR A 207 -10.81 3.54 7.00
CA THR A 207 -10.18 3.61 8.33
C THR A 207 -9.76 2.25 8.89
N GLY A 208 -10.44 1.17 8.47
CA GLY A 208 -10.17 -0.18 8.96
C GLY A 208 -9.22 -0.96 8.06
N PHE A 209 -9.59 -1.12 6.79
CA PHE A 209 -8.88 -2.03 5.88
C PHE A 209 -7.63 -1.40 5.25
N SER A 210 -7.61 -0.07 5.08
CA SER A 210 -6.47 0.67 4.50
C SER A 210 -5.36 0.99 5.51
N THR A 211 -5.06 0.10 6.46
CA THR A 211 -4.13 0.39 7.57
C THR A 211 -2.78 -0.32 7.50
N VAL A 212 -2.64 -1.33 6.65
CA VAL A 212 -1.47 -2.23 6.63
C VAL A 212 -0.92 -2.38 5.21
N SER A 213 0.39 -2.64 5.09
CA SER A 213 1.05 -3.03 3.84
C SER A 213 2.05 -4.16 4.11
N ALA A 214 1.93 -5.27 3.37
CA ALA A 214 2.84 -6.42 3.48
C ALA A 214 4.32 -6.01 3.30
N ALA A 215 4.61 -5.11 2.36
CA ALA A 215 5.96 -4.58 2.13
C ALA A 215 6.54 -3.90 3.39
N PHE A 216 5.74 -3.10 4.08
CA PHE A 216 6.18 -2.41 5.30
C PHE A 216 6.28 -3.36 6.51
N MET A 217 5.39 -4.36 6.60
CA MET A 217 5.45 -5.38 7.65
C MET A 217 6.79 -6.12 7.65
N ILE A 218 7.36 -6.42 6.48
CA ILE A 218 8.67 -7.07 6.35
C ILE A 218 9.77 -6.19 6.94
N ILE A 219 9.70 -4.87 6.70
CA ILE A 219 10.70 -3.92 7.20
C ILE A 219 10.65 -3.85 8.72
N VAL A 220 9.44 -3.82 9.29
CA VAL A 220 9.24 -3.87 10.74
C VAL A 220 9.77 -5.20 11.31
N ALA A 221 9.45 -6.33 10.67
CA ALA A 221 9.91 -7.64 11.10
C ALA A 221 11.44 -7.76 11.04
N ASN A 222 12.09 -7.25 9.99
CA ASN A 222 13.55 -7.20 9.89
C ASN A 222 14.19 -6.25 10.92
N THR A 223 13.53 -5.14 11.23
CA THR A 223 14.05 -4.15 12.18
C THR A 223 13.95 -4.64 13.62
N LEU A 224 12.90 -5.39 13.94
CA LEU A 224 12.61 -5.94 15.28
C LEU A 224 13.05 -7.41 15.45
N ASP A 225 13.73 -7.97 14.45
CA ASP A 225 14.20 -9.37 14.45
C ASP A 225 13.07 -10.42 14.61
N LEU A 226 11.91 -10.15 13.99
CA LEU A 226 10.73 -11.02 14.00
C LEU A 226 10.62 -11.91 12.75
N MET A 227 11.64 -11.92 11.89
CA MET A 227 11.60 -12.66 10.62
C MET A 227 11.54 -14.18 10.81
N GLU A 228 12.12 -14.71 11.89
CA GLU A 228 12.06 -16.14 12.21
C GLU A 228 10.62 -16.64 12.37
N ILE A 229 9.77 -15.78 12.94
CA ILE A 229 8.35 -16.00 13.20
C ILE A 229 7.45 -15.22 12.22
N TRP A 230 7.96 -14.88 11.03
CA TRP A 230 7.25 -14.07 10.01
C TRP A 230 5.79 -14.49 9.82
N GLY A 231 5.53 -15.79 9.62
CA GLY A 231 4.17 -16.28 9.40
C GLY A 231 3.24 -16.00 10.59
N LEU A 232 3.72 -16.21 11.82
CA LEU A 232 2.95 -15.93 13.03
C LEU A 232 2.70 -14.43 13.16
N TYR A 233 3.74 -13.61 13.03
CA TYR A 233 3.62 -12.15 13.07
C TYR A 233 2.61 -11.64 12.03
N PHE A 234 2.71 -12.12 10.80
CA PHE A 234 1.86 -11.74 9.69
C PHE A 234 0.39 -12.09 9.95
N TRP A 235 0.09 -13.37 10.21
CA TRP A 235 -1.29 -13.84 10.38
C TRP A 235 -1.93 -13.28 11.65
N THR A 236 -1.15 -13.15 12.74
CA THR A 236 -1.65 -12.56 13.99
C THR A 236 -2.00 -11.10 13.79
N THR A 237 -1.15 -10.32 13.14
CA THR A 237 -1.43 -8.91 12.83
C THR A 237 -2.66 -8.78 11.93
N LEU A 238 -2.79 -9.63 10.91
CA LEU A 238 -3.97 -9.67 10.05
C LEU A 238 -5.24 -9.93 10.87
N VAL A 239 -5.26 -11.00 11.68
CA VAL A 239 -6.41 -11.33 12.53
C VAL A 239 -6.74 -10.17 13.47
N ILE A 240 -5.75 -9.57 14.12
CA ILE A 240 -5.95 -8.42 15.02
C ILE A 240 -6.54 -7.24 14.26
N THR A 241 -5.97 -6.84 13.10
CA THR A 241 -6.46 -5.71 12.31
C THR A 241 -7.91 -5.91 11.87
N PHE A 242 -8.24 -7.08 11.35
CA PHE A 242 -9.61 -7.40 10.93
C PHE A 242 -10.58 -7.46 12.12
N THR A 243 -10.14 -7.99 13.27
CA THR A 243 -10.93 -8.04 14.52
C THR A 243 -11.18 -6.64 15.08
N VAL A 244 -10.13 -5.83 15.20
CA VAL A 244 -10.22 -4.44 15.65
C VAL A 244 -11.14 -3.66 14.71
N THR A 245 -11.01 -3.85 13.40
CA THR A 245 -11.92 -3.23 12.42
C THR A 245 -13.36 -3.67 12.64
N ALA A 246 -13.62 -4.96 12.89
CA ALA A 246 -14.96 -5.44 13.20
C ALA A 246 -15.53 -4.76 14.45
N ILE A 247 -14.73 -4.59 15.50
CA ILE A 247 -15.12 -3.90 16.72
C ILE A 247 -15.39 -2.41 16.44
N THR A 248 -14.47 -1.70 15.78
CA THR A 248 -14.58 -0.25 15.55
C THR A 248 -15.77 0.13 14.66
N THR A 249 -16.23 -0.75 13.75
CA THR A 249 -17.47 -0.51 12.97
C THR A 249 -18.74 -0.35 13.84
N ARG A 250 -18.68 -0.79 15.11
CA ARG A 250 -19.76 -0.76 16.09
C ARG A 250 -19.56 0.35 17.13
N ILE A 251 -18.39 0.98 17.20
CA ILE A 251 -18.07 2.07 18.13
C ILE A 251 -18.26 3.43 17.43
N PRO A 252 -18.76 4.48 18.12
CA PRO A 252 -18.76 5.83 17.56
C PRO A 252 -17.32 6.32 17.29
N PRO A 253 -17.07 7.13 16.25
CA PRO A 253 -18.06 7.78 15.38
C PRO A 253 -18.58 6.91 14.23
N LEU A 254 -17.92 5.79 13.90
CA LEU A 254 -18.26 4.98 12.71
C LEU A 254 -19.66 4.37 12.78
N SER A 255 -20.13 4.01 13.98
CA SER A 255 -21.45 3.43 14.16
C SER A 255 -22.61 4.40 13.93
N GLY A 256 -22.36 5.70 14.12
CA GLY A 256 -23.35 6.78 13.97
C GLY A 256 -23.39 7.40 12.57
N LEU A 257 -22.50 6.99 11.66
CA LEU A 257 -22.50 7.46 10.28
C LEU A 257 -23.72 6.91 9.51
N ASN A 258 -24.27 7.75 8.64
CA ASN A 258 -25.44 7.40 7.84
C ASN A 258 -25.09 6.32 6.79
N ASP A 259 -25.82 5.21 6.83
CA ASP A 259 -25.63 4.06 5.94
C ASP A 259 -26.44 4.16 4.63
N GLN A 260 -27.28 5.18 4.49
CA GLN A 260 -28.02 5.48 3.25
C GLN A 260 -27.48 6.69 2.52
N GLN A 261 -26.76 7.58 3.21
CA GLN A 261 -26.12 8.73 2.60
C GLN A 261 -25.03 8.23 1.64
N LYS A 262 -25.22 8.51 0.36
CA LYS A 262 -24.23 8.31 -0.70
C LYS A 262 -23.53 9.64 -0.97
N ALA A 263 -22.41 9.61 -1.69
CA ALA A 263 -21.81 10.85 -2.17
C ALA A 263 -22.88 11.68 -2.91
N HIS A 264 -23.04 12.95 -2.53
CA HIS A 264 -23.78 13.88 -3.37
C HIS A 264 -23.05 13.94 -4.71
N SER A 265 -23.75 13.67 -5.80
CA SER A 265 -23.26 13.81 -7.19
C SER A 265 -22.97 15.28 -7.53
N GLN A 266 -22.03 15.91 -6.83
CA GLN A 266 -21.48 17.23 -7.09
C GLN A 266 -19.96 17.15 -7.07
N GLU A 267 -19.39 16.23 -7.84
CA GLU A 267 -18.18 16.57 -8.57
C GLU A 267 -18.60 16.68 -10.03
N GLU A 268 -18.61 17.92 -10.55
CA GLU A 268 -18.44 18.11 -11.98
C GLU A 268 -17.26 17.23 -12.43
N PRO A 269 -17.40 16.46 -13.51
CA PRO A 269 -16.31 15.63 -13.99
C PRO A 269 -15.08 16.52 -14.20
N ILE A 270 -13.93 16.11 -13.66
CA ILE A 270 -12.61 16.76 -13.81
C ILE A 270 -12.12 16.72 -15.29
N SER A 271 -13.00 16.56 -16.28
CA SER A 271 -12.65 16.27 -17.67
C SER A 271 -13.14 17.23 -18.75
N GLU A 272 -13.64 18.44 -18.44
CA GLU A 272 -13.99 19.40 -19.52
C GLU A 272 -13.52 20.85 -19.35
N ARG A 273 -13.06 21.27 -18.16
CA ARG A 273 -12.56 22.65 -17.97
C ARG A 273 -11.10 22.87 -18.38
N LEU A 274 -10.34 21.79 -18.64
CA LEU A 274 -8.95 21.89 -19.11
C LEU A 274 -8.81 22.00 -20.64
N PHE A 275 -9.90 21.88 -21.41
CA PHE A 275 -9.89 21.93 -22.89
C PHE A 275 -10.69 23.10 -23.49
N LYS A 276 -11.21 24.04 -22.67
CA LYS A 276 -11.95 25.23 -23.16
C LYS A 276 -11.32 26.58 -22.78
N GLN A 277 -10.06 26.59 -22.35
CA GLN A 277 -9.28 27.82 -22.15
C GLN A 277 -7.92 27.80 -22.86
N GLN A 278 -7.86 27.16 -24.03
CA GLN A 278 -6.86 27.46 -25.06
C GLN A 278 -7.58 27.83 -26.35
#